data_AF-A0A946CN92-F1
#
_entry.id   AF-A0A946CN92-F1
#
_cell.length_a   1.000
_cell.length_b   1.000
_cell.length_c   1.000
_cell.angle_alpha   90.00
_cell.angle_beta   90.00
_cell.angle_gamma   90.00
#
_symmetry.space_group_name_H-M   'P 1'
#
loop_
_entity.id
_entity.type
_entity.pdbx_description
1 polymer ?
#
loop_
_entity_poly.entity_id
_entity_poly.type
_entity_poly.pdbx_seq_one_letter_code
_entity_poly.pdbx_strand_id
1 'polypeptide(L)'
;FDIPGEQVNGMDVSEVRAAAEMASEWCRSGKGPFILEMKTYRYRGHSMSDPAKYRSKEEVSKVRQETDPIDTLRERILGSGAADEAQLKEIDREVKVLVTAAAEFAQQSPEPDTSELFTDILLEA
;
A
#
# COMPACT_ATOMS: atom_id res chain seq x y z
N PHE A 1 -19.37 -19.32 5.01
CA PHE A 1 -19.80 -18.53 3.82
C PHE A 1 -19.72 -19.33 2.53
N ASP A 2 -19.04 -20.49 2.49
CA ASP A 2 -18.79 -21.26 1.26
C ASP A 2 -18.14 -20.44 0.12
N ILE A 3 -17.43 -19.38 0.51
CA ILE A 3 -16.65 -18.53 -0.38
C ILE A 3 -15.23 -19.11 -0.42
N PRO A 4 -14.70 -19.44 -1.61
CA PRO A 4 -13.32 -19.89 -1.73
C PRO A 4 -12.34 -18.77 -1.32
N GLY A 5 -11.18 -19.15 -0.82
CA GLY A 5 -10.16 -18.19 -0.47
C GLY A 5 -8.76 -18.77 -0.36
N GLU A 6 -7.78 -17.87 -0.32
CA GLU A 6 -6.36 -18.18 -0.26
C GLU A 6 -5.64 -17.21 0.68
N GLN A 7 -4.67 -17.73 1.42
CA GLN A 7 -3.75 -16.93 2.21
C GLN A 7 -2.52 -16.59 1.36
N VAL A 8 -2.19 -15.31 1.28
CA VAL A 8 -1.14 -14.77 0.39
C VAL A 8 -0.09 -14.06 1.22
N ASN A 9 1.18 -14.20 0.85
CA ASN A 9 2.25 -13.38 1.40
C ASN A 9 2.08 -11.92 0.96
N GLY A 10 1.49 -11.10 1.81
CA GLY A 10 1.25 -9.68 1.54
C GLY A 10 2.50 -8.80 1.57
N MET A 11 3.67 -9.38 1.82
CA MET A 11 4.98 -8.72 1.75
C MET A 11 5.71 -9.01 0.42
N ASP A 12 5.14 -9.84 -0.46
CA ASP A 12 5.68 -10.13 -1.79
C ASP A 12 4.74 -9.61 -2.88
N VAL A 13 5.16 -8.54 -3.57
CA VAL A 13 4.37 -7.89 -4.62
C VAL A 13 4.03 -8.83 -5.79
N SER A 14 4.90 -9.79 -6.11
CA SER A 14 4.67 -10.75 -7.19
C SER A 14 3.63 -11.79 -6.80
N GLU A 15 3.69 -12.31 -5.57
CA GLU A 15 2.66 -13.21 -5.03
C GLU A 15 1.31 -12.51 -4.93
N VAL A 16 1.28 -11.28 -4.40
CA VAL A 16 0.07 -10.45 -4.32
C VAL A 16 -0.54 -10.24 -5.72
N ARG A 17 0.28 -9.89 -6.71
CA ARG A 17 -0.18 -9.71 -8.09
C ARG A 17 -0.78 -11.00 -8.66
N ALA A 18 -0.08 -12.13 -8.52
CA ALA A 18 -0.54 -13.41 -9.05
C ALA A 18 -1.88 -13.84 -8.43
N ALA A 19 -2.01 -13.72 -7.11
CA ALA A 19 -3.25 -14.02 -6.40
C ALA A 19 -4.39 -13.07 -6.80
N ALA A 20 -4.10 -11.78 -6.96
CA ALA A 20 -5.08 -10.79 -7.39
C ALA A 20 -5.55 -11.02 -8.84
N GLU A 21 -4.66 -11.39 -9.76
CA GLU A 21 -5.00 -11.75 -11.14
C GLU A 21 -5.93 -12.97 -11.17
N MET A 22 -5.61 -14.02 -10.41
CA MET A 22 -6.44 -15.22 -10.29
C MET A 22 -7.82 -14.92 -9.71
N ALA A 23 -7.88 -14.22 -8.57
CA ALA A 23 -9.15 -13.89 -7.92
C ALA A 23 -10.01 -12.95 -8.78
N SER A 24 -9.37 -12.04 -9.53
CA SER A 24 -10.06 -11.18 -10.49
C SER A 24 -10.69 -11.98 -11.62
N GLU A 25 -9.95 -12.94 -12.19
CA GLU A 25 -10.47 -13.84 -13.22
C GLU A 25 -11.61 -14.73 -12.69
N TRP A 26 -11.49 -15.24 -11.46
CA TRP A 26 -12.57 -15.97 -10.78
C TRP A 26 -13.87 -15.15 -10.75
N CYS A 27 -13.80 -13.92 -10.26
CA CYS A 27 -14.95 -13.03 -10.17
C CYS A 27 -15.50 -12.67 -11.56
N ARG A 28 -14.63 -12.32 -12.52
CA ARG A 28 -15.02 -11.94 -13.89
C ARG A 28 -15.64 -13.10 -14.68
N SER A 29 -15.23 -14.34 -14.40
CA SER A 29 -15.82 -15.55 -14.98
C SER A 29 -17.19 -15.93 -14.39
N GLY A 30 -17.75 -15.10 -13.50
CA GLY A 30 -19.10 -15.29 -12.96
C GLY A 30 -19.19 -16.34 -11.85
N LYS A 31 -18.07 -16.78 -11.28
CA LYS A 31 -18.02 -17.80 -10.23
C LYS A 31 -18.34 -17.26 -8.83
N GLY A 32 -18.72 -15.99 -8.73
CA GLY A 32 -19.04 -15.33 -7.47
C GLY A 32 -17.80 -14.78 -6.75
N PRO A 33 -17.89 -14.49 -5.44
CA PRO A 33 -16.82 -13.86 -4.67
C PRO A 33 -15.64 -14.82 -4.40
N PHE A 34 -14.49 -14.23 -4.07
CA PHE A 34 -13.27 -14.91 -3.63
C PHE A 34 -12.62 -14.11 -2.50
N ILE A 35 -12.03 -14.76 -1.50
CA ILE A 35 -11.35 -14.11 -0.36
C ILE A 35 -9.84 -14.26 -0.50
N LEU A 36 -9.11 -13.14 -0.44
CA LEU A 36 -7.66 -13.15 -0.30
C LEU A 36 -7.27 -12.63 1.08
N GLU A 37 -6.61 -13.47 1.89
CA GLU A 37 -6.01 -13.07 3.16
C GLU A 37 -4.56 -12.63 2.92
N MET A 38 -4.35 -11.32 2.80
CA MET A 38 -3.02 -10.74 2.60
C MET A 38 -2.28 -10.63 3.93
N LYS A 39 -1.32 -11.52 4.17
CA LYS A 39 -0.46 -11.45 5.36
C LYS A 39 0.57 -10.36 5.21
N THR A 40 0.29 -9.19 5.75
CA THR A 40 1.17 -8.02 5.69
C THR A 40 1.46 -7.47 7.09
N TYR A 41 2.26 -6.40 7.16
CA TYR A 41 2.68 -5.80 8.42
C TYR A 41 2.66 -4.27 8.37
N ARG A 42 1.99 -3.63 9.35
CA ARG A 42 2.03 -2.17 9.52
C ARG A 42 3.20 -1.75 10.41
N TYR A 43 4.07 -0.89 9.91
CA TYR A 43 5.23 -0.45 10.70
C TYR A 43 4.86 0.59 11.77
N ARG A 44 3.87 1.45 11.52
CA ARG A 44 3.37 2.41 12.50
C ARG A 44 2.24 1.81 13.35
N GLY A 45 1.90 2.50 14.43
CA GLY A 45 0.75 2.18 15.29
C GLY A 45 -0.57 2.15 14.52
N HIS A 46 -1.65 1.86 15.24
CA HIS A 46 -2.99 1.81 14.65
C HIS A 46 -3.39 3.17 14.03
N SER A 47 -2.97 4.26 14.66
CA SER A 47 -3.20 5.64 14.23
C SER A 47 -2.06 6.55 14.70
N MET A 48 -2.16 7.85 14.43
CA MET A 48 -1.21 8.85 14.95
C MET A 48 -1.20 8.95 16.49
N SER A 49 -2.29 8.59 17.16
CA SER A 49 -2.38 8.62 18.63
C SER A 49 -1.96 7.32 19.29
N ASP A 50 -1.77 6.23 18.54
CA ASP A 50 -1.37 4.92 19.08
C ASP A 50 0.16 4.72 18.98
N PRO A 51 0.88 4.68 20.12
CA PRO A 51 2.32 4.42 20.15
C PRO A 51 2.69 2.93 19.99
N ALA A 52 1.73 2.01 19.82
CA ALA A 52 1.94 0.58 19.59
C ALA A 52 2.61 -0.20 20.74
N LYS A 53 2.23 0.07 21.99
CA LYS A 53 2.81 -0.57 23.19
C LYS A 53 2.53 -2.09 23.35
N TYR A 54 1.70 -2.67 22.49
CA TYR A 54 1.31 -4.09 22.49
C TYR A 54 2.24 -5.00 21.69
N ARG A 55 3.33 -4.45 21.12
CA ARG A 55 4.35 -5.21 20.36
C ARG A 55 5.73 -4.62 20.61
N SER A 56 6.76 -5.43 20.40
CA SER A 56 8.14 -5.00 20.63
C SER A 56 8.69 -4.20 19.45
N LYS A 57 9.68 -3.34 19.70
CA LYS A 57 10.36 -2.62 18.61
C LYS A 57 11.20 -3.57 17.77
N GLU A 58 11.70 -4.62 18.40
CA GLU A 58 12.51 -5.68 17.81
C GLU A 58 11.71 -6.46 16.77
N GLU A 59 10.44 -6.80 17.06
CA GLU A 59 9.54 -7.45 16.10
C GLU A 59 9.37 -6.58 14.85
N VAL A 60 9.02 -5.29 15.03
CA VAL A 60 8.82 -4.36 13.92
C VAL A 60 10.09 -4.19 13.09
N SER A 61 11.24 -4.06 13.76
CA SER A 61 12.54 -3.91 13.10
C SER A 61 12.91 -5.16 12.30
N LYS A 62 12.69 -6.34 12.87
CA LYS A 62 12.96 -7.62 12.21
C LYS A 62 12.13 -7.75 10.93
N VAL A 63 10.83 -7.53 11.00
CA VAL A 63 9.94 -7.63 9.83
C VAL A 63 10.36 -6.63 8.75
N ARG A 64 10.69 -5.37 9.12
CA ARG A 64 11.16 -4.37 8.17
C ARG A 64 12.49 -4.79 7.51
N GLN A 65 13.46 -5.27 8.28
CA GLN A 65 14.78 -5.60 7.72
C GLN A 65 14.76 -6.86 6.85
N GLU A 66 13.94 -7.85 7.21
CA GLU A 66 13.97 -9.16 6.55
C GLU A 66 12.93 -9.30 5.43
N THR A 67 11.86 -8.51 5.45
CA THR A 67 10.69 -8.74 4.57
C THR A 67 10.08 -7.47 3.99
N ASP A 68 10.74 -6.30 4.06
CA ASP A 68 10.17 -5.09 3.45
C ASP A 68 9.90 -5.31 1.95
N PRO A 69 8.67 -5.02 1.46
CA PRO A 69 8.27 -5.37 0.11
C PRO A 69 9.01 -4.55 -0.94
N ILE A 70 9.47 -3.34 -0.60
CA ILE A 70 10.23 -2.46 -1.50
C ILE A 70 11.66 -2.96 -1.59
N ASP A 71 12.29 -3.25 -0.46
CA ASP A 71 13.66 -3.77 -0.43
C ASP A 71 13.76 -5.14 -1.12
N THR A 72 12.82 -6.04 -0.84
CA THR A 72 12.76 -7.37 -1.47
C THR A 72 12.57 -7.27 -2.99
N LEU A 73 11.71 -6.37 -3.46
CA LEU A 73 11.52 -6.14 -4.90
C LEU A 73 12.77 -5.54 -5.53
N ARG A 74 13.40 -4.56 -4.86
CA ARG A 74 14.63 -3.92 -5.31
C ARG A 74 15.75 -4.94 -5.53
N GLU A 75 15.96 -5.85 -4.59
CA GLU A 75 16.96 -6.92 -4.72
C GLU A 75 16.68 -7.81 -5.94
N ARG A 76 15.41 -8.17 -6.19
CA ARG A 76 15.01 -8.96 -7.37
C ARG A 76 15.28 -8.21 -8.67
N ILE A 77 14.94 -6.93 -8.74
CA ILE A 77 15.15 -6.09 -9.92
C ILE A 77 16.65 -6.02 -10.24
N LEU A 78 17.48 -5.70 -9.24
CA LEU A 78 18.94 -5.62 -9.39
C LEU A 78 19.52 -6.99 -9.79
N GLY A 79 19.11 -8.06 -9.12
CA GLY A 79 19.58 -9.42 -9.40
C GLY A 79 19.19 -9.93 -10.79
N SER A 80 18.08 -9.45 -11.35
CA SER A 80 17.65 -9.77 -12.71
C SER A 80 18.32 -8.92 -13.80
N GLY A 81 18.98 -7.81 -13.43
CA GLY A 81 19.53 -6.84 -14.36
C GLY A 81 18.48 -5.98 -15.07
N ALA A 82 17.22 -5.98 -14.59
CA ALA A 82 16.15 -5.17 -15.18
C ALA A 82 16.34 -3.66 -14.95
N ALA A 83 17.05 -3.29 -13.89
CA ALA A 83 17.53 -1.93 -13.64
C ALA A 83 18.81 -1.97 -12.80
N ASP A 84 19.56 -0.89 -12.80
CA ASP A 84 20.70 -0.68 -11.92
C ASP A 84 20.36 0.22 -10.71
N GLU A 85 21.33 0.34 -9.80
CA GLU A 85 21.25 1.18 -8.60
C GLU A 85 20.98 2.66 -8.89
N ALA A 86 21.53 3.19 -9.98
CA ALA A 86 21.37 4.60 -10.33
C ALA A 86 19.94 4.87 -10.80
N GLN A 87 19.37 3.98 -11.60
CA GLN A 87 17.99 4.07 -12.08
C GLN A 87 16.99 4.00 -10.92
N LEU A 88 17.20 3.09 -9.96
CA LEU A 88 16.30 2.99 -8.79
C LEU A 88 16.40 4.23 -7.88
N LYS A 89 17.60 4.76 -7.66
CA LYS A 89 17.79 6.01 -6.90
C LYS A 89 17.16 7.20 -7.59
N GLU A 90 17.15 7.23 -8.91
CA GLU A 90 16.48 8.29 -9.66
C GLU A 90 14.96 8.24 -9.47
N ILE A 91 14.37 7.04 -9.48
CA ILE A 91 12.95 6.85 -9.16
C ILE A 91 12.64 7.36 -7.74
N ASP A 92 13.46 7.01 -6.74
CA ASP A 92 13.29 7.51 -5.37
C ASP A 92 13.33 9.04 -5.30
N ARG A 93 14.24 9.65 -6.07
CA ARG A 93 14.37 11.12 -6.16
C ARG A 93 13.12 11.75 -6.77
N GLU A 94 12.63 11.21 -7.87
CA GLU A 94 11.41 11.68 -8.54
C GLU A 94 10.18 11.57 -7.63
N VAL A 95 9.99 10.41 -6.99
CA VAL A 95 8.89 10.18 -6.04
C VAL A 95 8.98 11.15 -4.87
N LYS A 96 10.18 11.41 -4.34
CA LYS A 96 10.37 12.38 -3.25
C LYS A 96 9.96 13.78 -3.67
N VAL A 97 10.37 14.23 -4.86
CA VAL A 97 9.97 15.55 -5.40
C VAL A 97 8.44 15.63 -5.53
N LEU A 98 7.81 14.60 -6.09
CA LEU A 98 6.37 14.54 -6.26
C LEU A 98 5.62 14.60 -4.92
N VAL A 99 6.05 13.81 -3.94
CA VAL A 99 5.43 13.79 -2.60
C VAL A 99 5.63 15.11 -1.87
N THR A 100 6.80 15.74 -1.97
CA THR A 100 7.04 17.06 -1.38
C THR A 100 6.14 18.13 -2.01
N ALA A 101 6.03 18.16 -3.34
CA ALA A 101 5.15 19.10 -4.03
C ALA A 101 3.68 18.90 -3.64
N ALA A 102 3.21 17.64 -3.53
CA ALA A 102 1.86 17.32 -3.10
C ALA A 102 1.60 17.77 -1.66
N ALA A 103 2.57 17.58 -0.75
CA ALA A 103 2.46 18.03 0.63
C ALA A 103 2.43 19.55 0.75
N GLU A 104 3.23 20.27 -0.03
CA GLU A 104 3.22 21.74 -0.08
C GLU A 104 1.88 22.26 -0.60
N PHE A 105 1.38 21.70 -1.71
CA PHE A 105 0.06 22.03 -2.23
C PHE A 105 -1.04 21.81 -1.18
N ALA A 106 -1.04 20.66 -0.49
CA ALA A 106 -2.02 20.37 0.54
C ALA A 106 -1.96 21.33 1.74
N GLN A 107 -0.77 21.83 2.11
CA GLN A 107 -0.60 22.79 3.21
C GLN A 107 -0.98 24.22 2.82
N GLN A 108 -0.79 24.59 1.56
CA GLN A 108 -1.09 25.94 1.06
C GLN A 108 -2.52 26.07 0.54
N SER A 109 -3.21 24.95 0.30
CA SER A 109 -4.61 24.95 -0.09
C SER A 109 -5.46 25.61 0.99
N PRO A 110 -6.35 26.55 0.64
CA PRO A 110 -7.25 27.15 1.61
C PRO A 110 -8.20 26.08 2.17
N GLU A 111 -8.69 26.30 3.40
CA GLU A 111 -9.83 25.54 3.88
C GLU A 111 -11.05 25.80 2.97
N PRO A 112 -11.98 24.84 2.86
CA PRO A 112 -13.23 25.05 2.12
C PRO A 112 -14.00 26.26 2.63
N ASP A 113 -14.69 26.95 1.73
CA ASP A 113 -15.50 28.10 2.11
C ASP A 113 -16.67 27.64 3.00
N THR A 114 -17.00 28.43 4.03
CA THR A 114 -18.12 28.09 4.94
C THR A 114 -19.47 27.94 4.24
N SER A 115 -19.65 28.55 3.06
CA SER A 115 -20.83 28.37 2.22
C SER A 115 -20.97 26.94 1.67
N GLU A 116 -19.89 26.16 1.63
CA GLU A 116 -19.89 24.76 1.23
C GLU A 116 -20.35 23.82 2.37
N LEU A 117 -20.57 24.33 3.59
CA LEU A 117 -20.89 23.50 4.76
C LEU A 117 -22.10 22.57 4.56
N PHE A 118 -23.07 22.97 3.74
CA PHE A 118 -24.30 22.22 3.48
C PHE A 118 -24.37 21.60 2.08
N THR A 119 -23.27 21.63 1.31
CA THR A 119 -23.21 20.94 0.01
C THR A 119 -23.10 19.43 0.21
N ASP A 120 -23.38 18.66 -0.84
CA ASP A 120 -23.18 17.20 -0.89
C ASP A 120 -24.00 16.37 0.12
N ILE A 121 -25.04 16.96 0.71
CA ILE A 121 -26.02 16.23 1.55
C ILE A 121 -27.00 15.43 0.67
N LEU A 122 -27.45 16.02 -0.43
CA LEU A 122 -28.34 15.41 -1.41
C LEU A 122 -27.71 15.53 -2.81
N LEU A 123 -28.08 14.60 -3.71
CA LEU A 123 -27.63 14.58 -5.12
C LEU A 123 -28.19 15.75 -5.94
N GLU A 124 -29.42 16.18 -5.62
CA GLU A 124 -30.08 17.38 -6.15
C GLU A 124 -30.55 18.22 -4.95
N ALA A 125 -30.40 19.54 -5.05
CA ALA A 125 -30.71 20.49 -3.98
C ALA A 125 -32.22 20.73 -3.78
#